data_AF-A0A7Y2K6D0-F1
#
_entry.id   AF-A0A7Y2K6D0-F1
#
_cell.length_a   1.000
_cell.length_b   1.000
_cell.length_c   1.000
_cell.angle_alpha   90.00
_cell.angle_beta   90.00
_cell.angle_gamma   90.00
#
_symmetry.space_group_name_H-M   'P 1'
#
loop_
_entity.id
_entity.type
_entity.pdbx_description
1 polymer ?
#
loop_
_entity_poly.entity_id
_entity_poly.type
_entity_poly.pdbx_seq_one_letter_code
_entity_poly.pdbx_strand_id
1 'polypeptide(L)'
;ASTADFQEICEQVSGKDLDKFFDQWINGEGEIEIEYEWRSVKNGNEFDSKFFVYQVQEEYDTYHFQLEVLIKMKNGKEVRYLFEIKSRETQIEIKTDDEIEFVILNPDNWLLMSAREL
;
A
#
# COMPACT_ATOMS: atom_id res chain seq x y z
N ALA A 1 25.90 -15.00 -14.95
CA ALA A 1 24.94 -14.71 -13.88
C ALA A 1 24.99 -13.22 -13.59
N SER A 2 24.09 -12.50 -14.26
CA SER A 2 23.79 -11.08 -14.06
C SER A 2 22.45 -10.93 -13.33
N THR A 3 22.10 -9.71 -12.90
CA THR A 3 20.75 -9.42 -12.37
C THR A 3 19.66 -9.67 -13.42
N ALA A 4 19.96 -9.41 -14.70
CA ALA A 4 19.04 -9.71 -15.80
C ALA A 4 18.81 -11.23 -15.96
N ASP A 5 19.87 -12.05 -15.85
CA ASP A 5 19.73 -13.52 -15.89
C ASP A 5 18.83 -14.00 -14.73
N PHE A 6 18.92 -13.36 -13.56
CA PHE A 6 18.10 -13.71 -12.40
C PHE A 6 16.64 -13.28 -12.57
N GLN A 7 16.39 -12.09 -13.09
CA GLN A 7 15.04 -11.61 -13.42
C GLN A 7 14.35 -12.58 -14.39
N GLU A 8 15.01 -12.94 -15.50
CA GLU A 8 14.44 -13.84 -16.52
C GLU A 8 13.99 -15.18 -15.92
N ILE A 9 14.82 -15.77 -15.04
CA ILE A 9 14.46 -17.02 -14.34
C ILE A 9 13.26 -16.81 -13.43
N CYS A 10 13.18 -15.70 -12.69
CA CYS A 10 12.08 -15.42 -11.79
C CYS A 10 10.76 -15.22 -12.56
N GLU A 11 10.79 -14.51 -13.67
CA GLU A 11 9.63 -14.30 -14.55
C GLU A 11 9.19 -15.63 -15.18
N GLN A 12 10.14 -16.44 -15.67
CA GLN A 12 9.84 -17.77 -16.23
C GLN A 12 9.18 -18.70 -15.22
N VAL A 13 9.67 -18.73 -13.98
CA VAL A 13 9.13 -19.62 -12.93
C VAL A 13 7.80 -19.10 -12.37
N SER A 14 7.68 -17.77 -12.18
CA SER A 14 6.49 -17.17 -11.58
C SER A 14 5.35 -16.91 -12.56
N GLY A 15 5.65 -16.78 -13.86
CA GLY A 15 4.71 -16.35 -14.89
C GLY A 15 4.27 -14.89 -14.75
N LYS A 16 4.99 -14.07 -13.97
CA LYS A 16 4.71 -12.65 -13.77
C LYS A 16 5.72 -11.80 -14.51
N ASP A 17 5.27 -10.64 -14.99
CA ASP A 17 6.13 -9.55 -15.40
C ASP A 17 6.70 -8.88 -14.14
N LEU A 18 8.03 -8.88 -14.01
CA LEU A 18 8.76 -8.33 -12.87
C LEU A 18 9.58 -7.10 -13.25
N ASP A 19 9.44 -6.56 -14.46
CA ASP A 19 10.21 -5.40 -14.93
C ASP A 19 10.12 -4.25 -13.94
N LYS A 20 8.90 -3.86 -13.57
CA LYS A 20 8.69 -2.77 -12.61
C LYS A 20 9.24 -3.08 -11.22
N PHE A 21 9.20 -4.34 -10.79
CA PHE A 21 9.77 -4.74 -9.50
C PHE A 21 11.28 -4.57 -9.49
N PHE A 22 11.97 -5.08 -10.51
CA PHE A 22 13.43 -4.96 -10.62
C PHE A 22 13.87 -3.51 -10.83
N ASP A 23 13.16 -2.77 -11.68
CA ASP A 23 13.40 -1.35 -11.92
C ASP A 23 13.37 -0.54 -10.63
N GLN A 24 12.32 -0.69 -9.81
CA GLN A 24 12.15 0.15 -8.62
C GLN A 24 12.90 -0.35 -7.38
N TRP A 25 13.01 -1.67 -7.15
CA TRP A 25 13.53 -2.21 -5.88
C TRP A 25 14.98 -2.67 -5.95
N ILE A 26 15.49 -2.99 -7.14
CA ILE A 26 16.82 -3.56 -7.31
C ILE A 26 17.76 -2.56 -8.00
N ASN A 27 17.28 -1.90 -9.04
CA ASN A 27 18.07 -0.96 -9.84
C ASN A 27 17.80 0.51 -9.48
N GLY A 28 16.67 0.77 -8.81
CA GLY A 28 16.15 2.09 -8.52
C GLY A 28 16.79 2.76 -7.31
N GLU A 29 16.52 4.06 -7.19
CA GLU A 29 16.90 4.90 -6.06
C GLU A 29 15.66 5.61 -5.51
N GLY A 30 15.69 6.02 -4.25
CA GLY A 30 14.59 6.74 -3.58
C GLY A 30 13.78 5.87 -2.61
N GLU A 31 12.72 6.45 -2.08
CA GLU A 31 11.76 5.79 -1.19
C GLU A 31 10.32 6.08 -1.62
N ILE A 32 9.37 5.28 -1.12
CA ILE A 32 7.94 5.59 -1.29
C ILE A 32 7.58 6.73 -0.33
N GLU A 33 7.12 7.85 -0.86
CA GLU A 33 6.57 8.94 -0.05
C GLU A 33 5.07 9.03 -0.27
N ILE A 34 4.27 8.86 0.79
CA ILE A 34 2.82 8.98 0.68
C ILE A 34 2.21 10.00 1.62
N GLU A 35 1.19 10.68 1.12
CA GLU A 35 0.20 11.39 1.93
C GLU A 35 -1.08 10.55 1.96
N TYR A 36 -1.77 10.51 3.09
CA TYR A 36 -3.00 9.75 3.19
C TYR A 36 -4.02 10.41 4.11
N GLU A 37 -5.29 10.16 3.81
CA GLU A 37 -6.41 10.47 4.70
C GLU A 37 -7.42 9.35 4.64
N TRP A 38 -8.27 9.27 5.66
CA TRP A 38 -9.37 8.33 5.67
C TRP A 38 -10.60 8.95 6.31
N ARG A 39 -11.76 8.46 5.90
CA ARG A 39 -13.06 8.86 6.44
C ARG A 39 -13.93 7.64 6.61
N SER A 40 -14.67 7.61 7.71
CA SER A 40 -15.61 6.53 8.00
C SER A 40 -16.99 7.11 8.30
N VAL A 41 -18.02 6.58 7.64
CA VAL A 41 -19.40 7.02 7.82
C VAL A 41 -20.25 5.82 8.21
N LYS A 42 -21.01 5.95 9.30
CA LYS A 42 -21.93 4.91 9.73
C LYS A 42 -23.03 4.69 8.69
N ASN A 43 -23.23 3.45 8.28
CA ASN A 43 -24.26 3.02 7.34
C ASN A 43 -25.01 1.80 7.89
N GLY A 44 -26.15 2.04 8.53
CA GLY A 44 -26.90 1.00 9.22
C GLY A 44 -26.13 0.40 10.41
N ASN A 45 -25.80 -0.89 10.30
CA ASN A 45 -25.04 -1.62 11.32
C ASN A 45 -23.55 -1.73 11.00
N GLU A 46 -23.10 -1.17 9.87
CA GLU A 46 -21.71 -1.17 9.42
C GLU A 46 -21.22 0.28 9.29
N PHE A 47 -19.95 0.43 8.93
CA PHE A 47 -19.33 1.70 8.58
C PHE A 47 -18.71 1.57 7.19
N ASP A 48 -19.06 2.49 6.30
CA ASP A 48 -18.42 2.64 5.00
C ASP A 48 -17.18 3.52 5.18
N SER A 49 -16.00 2.92 5.05
CA SER A 49 -14.72 3.58 5.23
C SER A 49 -14.01 3.76 3.90
N LYS A 50 -13.55 4.98 3.62
CA LYS A 50 -12.77 5.32 2.43
C LYS A 50 -11.39 5.80 2.84
N PHE A 51 -10.38 5.28 2.17
CA PHE A 51 -8.99 5.66 2.32
C PHE A 51 -8.54 6.29 1.02
N PHE A 52 -7.81 7.39 1.13
CA PHE A 52 -7.19 8.08 0.01
C PHE A 52 -5.69 8.04 0.24
N VAL A 53 -4.96 7.49 -0.74
CA VAL A 53 -3.51 7.37 -0.71
C VAL A 53 -2.96 8.13 -1.90
N TYR A 54 -2.04 9.05 -1.63
CA TYR A 54 -1.41 9.92 -2.59
C TYR A 54 0.10 9.65 -2.57
N GLN A 55 0.66 9.23 -3.70
CA GLN A 55 2.10 9.18 -3.88
C GLN A 55 2.60 10.60 -4.15
N VAL A 56 3.64 11.05 -3.44
CA VAL A 56 4.12 12.44 -3.51
C VAL A 56 5.60 12.57 -3.90
N GLN A 57 6.34 11.47 -3.96
CA GLN A 57 7.75 11.45 -4.39
C GLN A 57 7.99 12.01 -5.81
N GLU A 58 9.26 12.29 -6.15
CA GLU A 58 9.67 12.83 -7.47
C GLU A 58 10.47 11.84 -8.33
N GLU A 59 11.11 10.84 -7.73
CA GLU A 59 12.04 9.89 -8.37
C GLU A 59 11.34 9.02 -9.42
N TYR A 60 10.08 8.66 -9.14
CA TYR A 60 9.22 7.93 -10.05
C TYR A 60 7.86 8.61 -10.11
N ASP A 61 7.26 8.63 -11.32
CA ASP A 61 5.87 9.04 -11.50
C ASP A 61 4.94 8.24 -10.56
N THR A 62 5.15 6.91 -10.52
CA THR A 62 4.49 5.99 -9.60
C THR A 62 5.39 4.81 -9.22
N TYR A 63 5.35 4.43 -7.94
CA TYR A 63 5.77 3.13 -7.44
C TYR A 63 4.62 2.13 -7.49
N HIS A 64 4.96 0.85 -7.71
CA HIS A 64 4.03 -0.27 -7.65
C HIS A 64 4.36 -1.13 -6.43
N PHE A 65 3.50 -1.13 -5.42
CA PHE A 65 3.75 -1.80 -4.15
C PHE A 65 2.48 -2.36 -3.53
N GLN A 66 2.64 -3.28 -2.57
CA GLN A 66 1.55 -3.75 -1.73
C GLN A 66 1.63 -2.99 -0.42
N LEU A 67 0.62 -2.20 -0.08
CA LEU A 67 0.53 -1.46 1.16
C LEU A 67 -0.26 -2.28 2.19
N GLU A 68 0.42 -2.70 3.26
CA GLU A 68 -0.29 -3.29 4.40
C GLU A 68 -0.87 -2.19 5.30
N VAL A 69 -2.13 -2.34 5.68
CA VAL A 69 -2.86 -1.41 6.54
C VAL A 69 -3.48 -2.17 7.69
N LEU A 70 -3.06 -1.86 8.92
CA LEU A 70 -3.71 -2.34 10.13
C LEU A 70 -4.77 -1.34 10.57
N ILE A 71 -5.99 -1.82 10.75
CA ILE A 71 -7.13 -1.05 11.22
C ILE A 71 -7.56 -1.58 12.57
N LYS A 72 -7.58 -0.70 13.57
CA LYS A 72 -8.14 -0.99 14.88
C LYS A 72 -9.49 -0.30 15.03
N MET A 73 -10.48 -1.05 15.46
CA MET A 73 -11.84 -0.57 15.73
C MET A 73 -12.06 -0.32 17.22
N LYS A 74 -13.04 0.54 17.57
CA LYS A 74 -13.36 0.88 18.97
C LYS A 74 -13.80 -0.31 19.82
N ASN A 75 -14.39 -1.36 19.23
CA ASN A 75 -14.66 -2.64 19.92
C ASN A 75 -13.40 -3.48 20.21
N GLY A 76 -12.21 -3.03 19.82
CA GLY A 76 -10.94 -3.72 20.00
C GLY A 76 -10.60 -4.77 18.93
N LYS A 77 -11.46 -4.96 17.92
CA LYS A 77 -11.15 -5.82 16.78
C LYS A 77 -10.07 -5.15 15.92
N GLU A 78 -9.13 -5.96 15.44
CA GLU A 78 -8.04 -5.55 14.56
C GLU A 78 -8.12 -6.34 13.26
N VAL A 79 -7.93 -5.66 12.13
CA VAL A 79 -7.92 -6.28 10.79
C VAL A 79 -6.75 -5.73 10.00
N ARG A 80 -6.00 -6.60 9.34
CA ARG A 80 -4.94 -6.23 8.39
C ARG A 80 -5.46 -6.40 6.97
N TYR A 81 -5.28 -5.36 6.17
CA TYR A 81 -5.54 -5.37 4.74
C TYR A 81 -4.23 -5.24 3.97
N LEU A 82 -4.18 -5.84 2.78
CA LEU A 82 -3.08 -5.68 1.85
C LEU A 82 -3.65 -5.11 0.55
N PHE A 83 -3.26 -3.89 0.20
CA PHE A 83 -3.75 -3.17 -0.97
C PHE A 83 -2.67 -3.03 -2.02
N GLU A 84 -3.01 -3.31 -3.27
CA GLU A 84 -2.11 -3.04 -4.39
C GLU A 84 -2.21 -1.57 -4.81
N ILE A 85 -1.11 -0.84 -4.70
CA ILE A 85 -1.00 0.58 -5.08
C ILE A 85 -0.16 0.66 -6.36
N LYS A 86 -0.78 1.17 -7.44
CA LYS A 86 -0.17 1.29 -8.77
C LYS A 86 -0.35 2.67 -9.40
N SER A 87 -0.94 3.61 -8.67
CA SER A 87 -1.33 4.92 -9.20
C SER A 87 -0.98 6.02 -8.23
N ARG A 88 -0.79 7.23 -8.77
CA ARG A 88 -0.46 8.44 -7.99
C ARG A 88 -1.51 8.72 -6.93
N GLU A 89 -2.77 8.51 -7.27
CA GLU A 89 -3.91 8.61 -6.36
C GLU A 89 -4.63 7.26 -6.36
N THR A 90 -4.91 6.74 -5.16
CA THR A 90 -5.66 5.49 -5.00
C THR A 90 -6.75 5.69 -3.95
N GLN A 91 -8.00 5.42 -4.33
CA GLN A 91 -9.13 5.37 -3.40
C GLN A 91 -9.45 3.91 -3.10
N ILE A 92 -9.47 3.57 -1.81
CA ILE A 92 -9.80 2.25 -1.31
C ILE A 92 -11.09 2.35 -0.49
N GLU A 93 -12.02 1.43 -0.74
CA GLU A 93 -13.27 1.34 0.01
C GLU A 93 -13.32 0.01 0.76
N ILE A 94 -13.57 0.08 2.07
CA ILE A 94 -13.77 -1.09 2.91
C ILE A 94 -15.00 -0.88 3.78
N LYS A 95 -15.55 -1.99 4.27
CA LYS A 95 -16.58 -1.99 5.30
C LYS A 95 -15.98 -2.43 6.62
N THR A 96 -16.36 -1.74 7.69
CA THR A 96 -15.96 -2.08 9.05
C THR A 96 -17.21 -2.30 9.92
N ASP A 97 -17.12 -3.27 10.84
CA ASP A 97 -18.25 -3.64 11.71
C ASP A 97 -18.45 -2.65 12.86
N ASP A 98 -17.47 -1.77 13.07
CA ASP A 98 -17.47 -0.74 14.10
C ASP A 98 -16.58 0.45 13.69
N GLU A 99 -16.68 1.56 14.40
CA GLU A 99 -15.93 2.78 14.13
C GLU A 99 -14.42 2.54 14.24
N ILE A 100 -13.66 3.08 13.28
CA ILE A 100 -12.20 3.03 13.29
C ILE A 100 -11.67 3.92 14.42
N GLU A 101 -10.83 3.36 15.26
CA GLU A 101 -10.12 4.07 16.34
C GLU A 101 -8.81 4.68 15.81
N PHE A 102 -8.00 3.88 15.10
CA PHE A 102 -6.81 4.35 14.40
C PHE A 102 -6.41 3.42 13.26
N VAL A 103 -5.56 3.95 12.37
CA VAL A 103 -5.02 3.29 11.18
C VAL A 103 -3.50 3.30 11.28
N ILE A 104 -2.85 2.17 10.99
CA ILE A 104 -1.40 2.07 10.92
C ILE A 104 -1.03 1.56 9.53
N LEU A 105 -0.33 2.38 8.77
CA LEU A 105 0.27 1.99 7.49
C LEU A 105 1.60 1.27 7.73
N ASN A 106 1.87 0.21 6.96
CA ASN A 106 3.11 -0.56 7.02
C ASN A 106 3.49 -0.96 8.47
N PRO A 107 2.59 -1.66 9.20
CA PRO A 107 2.76 -1.90 10.64
C PRO A 107 4.06 -2.65 11.01
N ASP A 108 4.57 -3.47 10.08
CA ASP A 108 5.79 -4.25 10.29
C ASP A 108 7.04 -3.60 9.64
N ASN A 109 6.93 -2.37 9.11
CA ASN A 109 8.01 -1.61 8.48
C ASN A 109 8.78 -2.37 7.39
N TRP A 110 8.07 -3.11 6.53
CA TRP A 110 8.69 -3.94 5.49
C TRP A 110 8.87 -3.20 4.16
N LEU A 111 8.15 -2.08 3.95
CA LEU A 111 8.41 -1.13 2.88
C LEU A 111 9.40 -0.05 3.34
N LEU A 112 10.34 0.33 2.47
CA LEU A 112 11.10 1.57 2.61
C LEU A 112 10.20 2.73 2.20
N MET A 113 9.59 3.38 3.18
CA MET A 113 8.60 4.42 2.94
C MET A 113 8.50 5.44 4.07
N SER A 114 8.04 6.64 3.72
CA SER A 114 7.56 7.66 4.63
C SER A 114 6.07 7.96 4.36
N ALA A 115 5.32 8.24 5.42
CA ALA A 115 3.89 8.48 5.35
C ALA A 115 3.47 9.69 6.21
N ARG A 116 2.64 10.56 5.64
CA ARG A 116 2.06 11.72 6.32
C ARG A 116 0.53 11.66 6.27
N GLU A 117 -0.12 11.70 7.42
CA GLU A 117 -1.58 11.85 7.50
C GLU A 117 -1.97 13.32 7.22
N LEU A 118 -3.05 13.52 6.45
CA LEU A 118 -3.60 14.83 6.08
C LEU A 118 -4.71 15.31 7.03
#